data_AF-A0A060SJY8-F1
#
_entry.id   AF-A0A060SJY8-F1
#
_cell.length_a   1.000
_cell.length_b   1.000
_cell.length_c   1.000
_cell.angle_alpha   90.00
_cell.angle_beta   90.00
_cell.angle_gamma   90.00
#
_symmetry.space_group_name_H-M   'P 1'
#
loop_
_entity.id
_entity.type
_entity.pdbx_description
1 polymer ?
#
loop_
_entity_poly.entity_id
_entity_poly.type
_entity_poly.pdbx_seq_one_letter_code
_entity_poly.pdbx_strand_id
1 'polypeptide(L)'
;MRAYYYDNAPGDQRLPHDSGRDVPLETLAALGVLYWRIPVDAPEGWERKIDAIAEERKYSSRDVVTANKDALGAAFEEKMAMFFKEHIHEDEEIRYLLEGSAFFDVREHTTDSWVRCHLEAGDMIILPAGIYHRFSLDEQEHARTLRLFKIWLSAYCQDEPQWIAHYRGPETDNNPHRLEYLKAVSGMPGNSQTAVVAENAHCQWGRRDTPSLDGFLGMTNWGCDLVIGATYLSFMDRITPAGAFGFYEGLCYAFVLCCFPETAGLRLEEVQLNFRNGFGNRDPRERAAARAFE
;
A
#
# COMPACT_ATOMS: atom_id res chain seq x y z
N MET A 1 -16.13 -6.36 -18.59
CA MET A 1 -15.59 -7.69 -18.26
C MET A 1 -16.65 -8.80 -18.25
N ARG A 2 -16.25 -9.99 -18.71
CA ARG A 2 -16.97 -11.26 -18.50
C ARG A 2 -16.32 -12.00 -17.32
N ALA A 3 -17.11 -12.65 -16.48
CA ALA A 3 -16.61 -13.49 -15.40
C ALA A 3 -17.26 -14.88 -15.43
N TYR A 4 -16.50 -15.91 -15.09
CA TYR A 4 -16.93 -17.31 -15.14
C TYR A 4 -16.11 -18.17 -14.18
N TYR A 5 -16.63 -19.34 -13.80
CA TYR A 5 -15.86 -20.29 -13.00
C TYR A 5 -14.72 -20.91 -13.83
N TYR A 6 -13.55 -21.00 -13.22
CA TYR A 6 -12.37 -21.62 -13.80
C TYR A 6 -12.55 -23.16 -13.86
N ASP A 7 -12.16 -23.79 -14.97
CA ASP A 7 -12.36 -25.23 -15.19
C ASP A 7 -11.42 -26.14 -14.38
N ASN A 8 -10.33 -25.59 -13.84
CA ASN A 8 -9.25 -26.31 -13.15
C ASN A 8 -8.56 -27.39 -14.00
N ALA A 9 -8.69 -27.32 -15.32
CA ALA A 9 -7.94 -28.18 -16.22
C ALA A 9 -6.44 -27.84 -16.11
N PRO A 10 -5.53 -28.85 -16.19
CA PRO A 10 -4.11 -28.56 -16.29
C PRO A 10 -3.83 -27.84 -17.61
N GLY A 11 -2.98 -26.82 -17.59
CA GLY A 11 -2.67 -26.07 -18.79
C GLY A 11 -1.94 -24.76 -18.52
N ASP A 12 -1.75 -24.01 -19.60
CA ASP A 12 -1.19 -22.66 -19.55
C ASP A 12 -2.22 -21.69 -18.95
N GLN A 13 -1.85 -21.02 -17.87
CA GLN A 13 -2.69 -20.06 -17.14
C GLN A 13 -3.29 -18.94 -18.01
N ARG A 14 -2.66 -18.63 -19.15
CA ARG A 14 -3.07 -17.61 -20.13
C ARG A 14 -4.22 -18.05 -21.03
N LEU A 15 -4.55 -19.34 -21.08
CA LEU A 15 -5.73 -19.83 -21.79
C LEU A 15 -7.01 -19.45 -21.05
N PRO A 16 -8.18 -19.39 -21.70
CA PRO A 16 -9.43 -18.99 -21.04
C PRO A 16 -9.81 -19.83 -19.81
N HIS A 17 -9.64 -21.16 -19.84
CA HIS A 17 -10.05 -22.07 -18.76
C HIS A 17 -11.51 -21.90 -18.31
N ASP A 18 -12.40 -21.80 -19.30
CA ASP A 18 -13.82 -21.50 -19.09
C ASP A 18 -14.62 -22.79 -18.85
N SER A 19 -15.20 -22.91 -17.66
CA SER A 19 -16.08 -24.05 -17.32
C SER A 19 -17.47 -23.99 -17.98
N GLY A 20 -17.80 -22.90 -18.69
CA GLY A 20 -19.12 -22.62 -19.25
C GLY A 20 -20.14 -22.11 -18.21
N ARG A 21 -19.71 -21.90 -16.97
CA ARG A 21 -20.55 -21.38 -15.89
C ARG A 21 -20.24 -19.90 -15.65
N ASP A 22 -21.03 -19.03 -16.24
CA ASP A 22 -20.89 -17.58 -16.06
C ASP A 22 -21.17 -17.16 -14.61
N VAL A 23 -20.48 -16.12 -14.17
CA VAL A 23 -20.65 -15.47 -12.86
C VAL A 23 -21.19 -14.06 -13.07
N PRO A 24 -22.41 -13.75 -12.59
CA PRO A 24 -22.98 -12.41 -12.66
C PRO A 24 -22.16 -11.40 -11.85
N LEU A 25 -22.16 -10.14 -12.29
CA LEU A 25 -21.42 -9.06 -11.60
C LEU A 25 -21.91 -8.85 -10.16
N GLU A 26 -23.17 -9.17 -9.87
CA GLU A 26 -23.75 -9.12 -8.53
C GLU A 26 -23.09 -10.14 -7.59
N THR A 27 -22.66 -11.29 -8.13
CA THR A 27 -21.93 -12.30 -7.35
C THR A 27 -20.54 -11.78 -7.00
N LEU A 28 -19.87 -11.11 -7.95
CA LEU A 28 -18.59 -10.45 -7.68
C LEU A 28 -18.72 -9.32 -6.65
N ALA A 29 -19.78 -8.52 -6.76
CA ALA A 29 -20.09 -7.47 -5.78
C ALA A 29 -20.33 -8.06 -4.37
N ALA A 30 -20.98 -9.21 -4.26
CA ALA A 30 -21.15 -9.93 -2.99
C ALA A 30 -19.82 -10.45 -2.41
N LEU A 31 -18.80 -10.67 -3.26
CA LEU A 31 -17.43 -10.95 -2.84
C LEU A 31 -16.62 -9.69 -2.50
N GLY A 32 -17.24 -8.50 -2.58
CA GLY A 32 -16.60 -7.20 -2.36
C GLY A 32 -15.80 -6.68 -3.55
N VAL A 33 -15.82 -7.38 -4.70
CA VAL A 33 -15.15 -6.93 -5.92
C VAL A 33 -15.99 -5.84 -6.58
N LEU A 34 -15.39 -4.68 -6.80
CA LEU A 34 -16.06 -3.55 -7.45
C LEU A 34 -15.59 -3.42 -8.91
N TYR A 35 -16.51 -3.00 -9.78
CA TYR A 35 -16.26 -2.93 -11.21
C TYR A 35 -16.93 -1.70 -11.84
N TRP A 36 -16.22 -1.08 -12.79
CA TRP A 36 -16.73 -0.03 -13.66
C TRP A 36 -16.30 -0.29 -15.10
N ARG A 37 -17.22 -0.01 -16.05
CA ARG A 37 -16.88 0.12 -17.48
C ARG A 37 -16.67 1.59 -17.80
N ILE A 38 -15.43 1.96 -18.12
CA ILE A 38 -14.99 3.31 -18.45
C ILE A 38 -14.21 3.23 -19.78
N PRO A 39 -14.87 3.40 -20.94
CA PRO A 39 -14.20 3.31 -22.23
C PRO A 39 -13.02 4.28 -22.34
N VAL A 40 -11.88 3.78 -22.81
CA VAL A 40 -10.63 4.57 -22.93
C VAL A 40 -10.72 5.64 -24.03
N ASP A 41 -11.63 5.46 -24.98
CA ASP A 41 -11.91 6.32 -26.13
C ASP A 41 -13.14 7.22 -25.94
N ALA A 42 -13.67 7.29 -24.71
CA ALA A 42 -14.81 8.14 -24.39
C ALA A 42 -14.50 9.62 -24.73
N PRO A 43 -15.41 10.37 -25.41
CA PRO A 43 -15.18 11.76 -25.79
C PRO A 43 -14.85 12.69 -24.62
N GLU A 44 -15.43 12.42 -23.45
CA GLU A 44 -15.18 13.18 -22.22
C GLU A 44 -13.85 12.85 -21.51
N GLY A 45 -13.09 11.88 -22.02
CA GLY A 45 -11.91 11.32 -21.37
C GLY A 45 -12.25 10.36 -20.23
N TRP A 46 -11.40 9.36 -20.01
CA TRP A 46 -11.57 8.40 -18.92
C TRP A 46 -11.09 8.97 -17.58
N GLU A 47 -10.17 9.95 -17.62
CA GLU A 47 -9.48 10.55 -16.47
C GLU A 47 -10.48 11.11 -15.48
N ARG A 48 -11.50 11.84 -15.95
CA ARG A 48 -12.51 12.47 -15.08
C ARG A 48 -13.30 11.45 -14.26
N LYS A 49 -13.61 10.27 -14.83
CA LYS A 49 -14.33 9.21 -14.12
C LYS A 49 -13.42 8.52 -13.11
N ILE A 50 -12.16 8.28 -13.47
CA ILE A 50 -11.16 7.74 -12.54
C ILE A 50 -10.89 8.71 -11.39
N ASP A 51 -10.76 10.00 -11.66
CA ASP A 51 -10.52 11.03 -10.65
C ASP A 51 -11.68 11.12 -9.64
N ALA A 52 -12.93 11.00 -10.10
CA ALA A 52 -14.10 10.97 -9.23
C ALA A 52 -14.10 9.75 -8.30
N ILE A 53 -13.76 8.56 -8.82
CA ILE A 53 -13.64 7.33 -8.02
C ILE A 53 -12.47 7.45 -7.03
N ALA A 54 -11.35 8.03 -7.47
CA ALA A 54 -10.19 8.28 -6.63
C ALA A 54 -10.49 9.25 -5.49
N GLU A 55 -11.24 10.32 -5.74
CA GLU A 55 -11.67 11.25 -4.70
C GLU A 55 -12.62 10.58 -3.69
N GLU A 56 -13.64 9.87 -4.18
CA GLU A 56 -14.60 9.15 -3.34
C GLU A 56 -13.92 8.14 -2.41
N ARG A 57 -12.96 7.39 -2.94
CA ARG A 57 -12.27 6.29 -2.23
C ARG A 57 -10.93 6.70 -1.62
N LYS A 58 -10.56 7.98 -1.73
CA LYS A 58 -9.33 8.59 -1.18
C LYS A 58 -8.04 7.95 -1.71
N TYR A 59 -7.99 7.69 -3.01
CA TYR A 59 -6.78 7.26 -3.69
C TYR A 59 -5.92 8.48 -4.00
N SER A 60 -4.75 8.55 -3.35
CA SER A 60 -3.86 9.72 -3.37
C SER A 60 -2.63 9.52 -4.25
N SER A 61 -2.43 8.33 -4.81
CA SER A 61 -1.34 8.05 -5.74
C SER A 61 -1.77 7.13 -6.88
N ARG A 62 -1.09 7.25 -8.01
CA ARG A 62 -1.31 6.46 -9.21
C ARG A 62 -0.04 6.34 -10.05
N ASP A 63 0.10 5.24 -10.76
CA ASP A 63 1.10 5.05 -11.80
C ASP A 63 0.59 4.16 -12.94
N VAL A 64 1.33 4.10 -14.04
CA VAL A 64 1.00 3.26 -15.19
C VAL A 64 2.08 2.22 -15.38
N VAL A 65 1.68 0.97 -15.51
CA VAL A 65 2.57 -0.16 -15.80
C VAL A 65 2.17 -0.85 -17.08
N THR A 66 3.16 -1.36 -17.81
CA THR A 66 2.96 -2.21 -18.99
C THR A 66 3.52 -3.60 -18.68
N ALA A 67 2.65 -4.60 -18.75
CA ALA A 67 3.01 -6.01 -18.64
C ALA A 67 3.01 -6.63 -20.04
N ASN A 68 4.21 -6.75 -20.63
CA ASN A 68 4.49 -7.56 -21.81
C ASN A 68 5.97 -7.97 -21.81
N LYS A 69 6.35 -8.85 -22.74
CA LYS A 69 7.73 -9.34 -22.84
C LYS A 69 8.75 -8.24 -23.09
N ASP A 70 8.40 -7.23 -23.89
CA ASP A 70 9.33 -6.13 -24.22
C ASP A 70 9.61 -5.22 -23.01
N ALA A 71 8.58 -4.90 -22.22
CA ALA A 71 8.67 -4.03 -21.06
C ALA A 71 9.33 -4.71 -19.86
N LEU A 72 9.08 -6.00 -19.65
CA LEU A 72 9.61 -6.75 -18.50
C LEU A 72 10.91 -7.50 -18.82
N GLY A 73 11.22 -7.73 -20.10
CA GLY A 73 12.42 -8.41 -20.55
C GLY A 73 12.65 -9.75 -19.87
N ALA A 74 13.86 -9.98 -19.36
CA ALA A 74 14.24 -11.21 -18.68
C ALA A 74 13.43 -11.52 -17.41
N ALA A 75 12.80 -10.51 -16.80
CA ALA A 75 11.99 -10.67 -15.59
C ALA A 75 10.53 -11.09 -15.88
N PHE A 76 10.13 -11.17 -17.16
CA PHE A 76 8.74 -11.45 -17.55
C PHE A 76 8.21 -12.74 -16.92
N GLU A 77 8.88 -13.86 -17.12
CA GLU A 77 8.42 -15.18 -16.65
C GLU A 77 8.39 -15.25 -15.11
N GLU A 78 9.39 -14.70 -14.44
CA GLU A 78 9.44 -14.64 -12.98
C GLU A 78 8.28 -13.81 -12.41
N LYS A 79 8.02 -12.64 -12.99
CA LYS A 79 6.92 -11.77 -12.56
C LYS A 79 5.56 -12.41 -12.84
N MET A 80 5.36 -13.03 -14.00
CA MET A 80 4.12 -13.75 -14.31
C MET A 80 3.87 -14.89 -13.32
N ALA A 81 4.91 -15.65 -12.95
CA ALA A 81 4.80 -16.69 -11.92
C ALA A 81 4.49 -16.12 -10.53
N MET A 82 5.12 -14.98 -10.16
CA MET A 82 4.84 -14.30 -8.88
C MET A 82 3.39 -13.80 -8.80
N PHE A 83 2.88 -13.18 -9.87
CA PHE A 83 1.53 -12.61 -9.91
C PHE A 83 0.45 -13.69 -9.97
N PHE A 84 0.74 -14.83 -10.60
CA PHE A 84 -0.22 -15.93 -10.71
C PHE A 84 -0.28 -16.82 -9.46
N LYS A 85 0.74 -16.76 -8.60
CA LYS A 85 0.70 -17.45 -7.33
C LYS A 85 -0.36 -16.81 -6.43
N GLU A 86 -1.31 -17.59 -5.93
CA GLU A 86 -2.42 -17.12 -5.09
C GLU A 86 -1.94 -16.35 -3.85
N HIS A 87 -2.45 -15.13 -3.67
CA HIS A 87 -2.05 -14.21 -2.60
C HIS A 87 -3.20 -13.30 -2.14
N ILE A 88 -2.95 -12.58 -1.04
CA ILE A 88 -3.74 -11.43 -0.58
C ILE A 88 -2.86 -10.18 -0.51
N HIS A 89 -3.52 -9.03 -0.49
CA HIS A 89 -2.96 -7.75 -0.08
C HIS A 89 -3.72 -7.23 1.15
N GLU A 90 -3.05 -6.43 1.98
CA GLU A 90 -3.64 -5.77 3.15
C GLU A 90 -4.36 -4.46 2.77
N ASP A 91 -4.09 -3.96 1.56
CA ASP A 91 -4.79 -2.85 0.91
C ASP A 91 -5.62 -3.33 -0.29
N GLU A 92 -6.45 -2.44 -0.83
CA GLU A 92 -7.19 -2.68 -2.06
C GLU A 92 -6.26 -2.78 -3.27
N GLU A 93 -6.46 -3.78 -4.12
CA GLU A 93 -5.79 -3.89 -5.41
C GLU A 93 -6.66 -3.25 -6.50
N ILE A 94 -6.26 -2.06 -6.94
CA ILE A 94 -7.02 -1.24 -7.91
C ILE A 94 -6.31 -1.24 -9.26
N ARG A 95 -7.05 -1.59 -10.33
CA ARG A 95 -6.52 -1.71 -11.69
C ARG A 95 -7.52 -1.16 -12.69
N TYR A 96 -7.07 -0.28 -13.58
CA TYR A 96 -7.82 0.18 -14.74
C TYR A 96 -7.02 -0.09 -16.01
N LEU A 97 -7.57 -0.91 -16.92
CA LEU A 97 -6.87 -1.30 -18.14
C LEU A 97 -6.98 -0.19 -19.19
N LEU A 98 -5.84 0.34 -19.60
CA LEU A 98 -5.70 1.32 -20.67
C LEU A 98 -5.57 0.64 -22.04
N GLU A 99 -4.86 -0.49 -22.11
CA GLU A 99 -4.65 -1.26 -23.33
C GLU A 99 -4.57 -2.76 -23.01
N GLY A 100 -4.86 -3.59 -24.01
CA GLY A 100 -4.76 -5.04 -23.94
C GLY A 100 -5.81 -5.67 -23.02
N SER A 101 -5.47 -6.84 -22.48
CA SER A 101 -6.39 -7.67 -21.71
C SER A 101 -5.65 -8.60 -20.74
N ALA A 102 -6.35 -9.00 -19.68
CA ALA A 102 -5.78 -9.85 -18.64
C ALA A 102 -6.87 -10.56 -17.82
N PHE A 103 -6.45 -11.60 -17.08
CA PHE A 103 -7.26 -12.31 -16.12
C PHE A 103 -6.93 -11.91 -14.69
N PHE A 104 -7.98 -11.61 -13.92
CA PHE A 104 -7.94 -11.55 -12.46
C PHE A 104 -8.79 -12.70 -11.93
N ASP A 105 -8.16 -13.69 -11.32
CA ASP A 105 -8.89 -14.79 -10.70
C ASP A 105 -9.07 -14.49 -9.21
N VAL A 106 -10.29 -14.63 -8.70
CA VAL A 106 -10.65 -14.41 -7.29
C VAL A 106 -11.24 -15.68 -6.69
N ARG A 107 -10.99 -15.92 -5.40
CA ARG A 107 -11.63 -17.02 -4.67
C ARG A 107 -13.03 -16.64 -4.21
N GLU A 108 -14.01 -17.44 -4.59
CA GLU A 108 -15.31 -17.44 -3.94
C GLU A 108 -15.19 -18.09 -2.56
N HIS A 109 -15.36 -17.32 -1.48
CA HIS A 109 -15.09 -17.80 -0.12
C HIS A 109 -16.01 -18.95 0.33
N THR A 110 -17.24 -19.04 -0.18
CA THR A 110 -18.24 -20.05 0.23
C THR A 110 -17.93 -21.43 -0.32
N THR A 111 -17.35 -21.52 -1.52
CA THR A 111 -17.08 -22.79 -2.21
C THR A 111 -15.58 -23.06 -2.38
N ASP A 112 -14.74 -22.07 -2.07
CA ASP A 112 -13.32 -22.02 -2.39
C ASP A 112 -13.05 -22.22 -3.90
N SER A 113 -14.00 -21.88 -4.76
CA SER A 113 -13.85 -21.99 -6.22
C SER A 113 -13.15 -20.77 -6.80
N TRP A 114 -12.42 -20.98 -7.90
CA TRP A 114 -11.87 -19.90 -8.71
C TRP A 114 -12.92 -19.29 -9.62
N VAL A 115 -13.10 -17.97 -9.53
CA VAL A 115 -13.83 -17.15 -10.50
C VAL A 115 -12.82 -16.36 -11.29
N ARG A 116 -12.81 -16.55 -12.61
CA ARG A 116 -11.95 -15.83 -13.54
C ARG A 116 -12.68 -14.61 -14.09
N CYS A 117 -12.09 -13.43 -13.92
CA CYS A 117 -12.55 -12.18 -14.50
C CYS A 117 -11.66 -11.80 -15.68
N HIS A 118 -12.22 -11.74 -16.89
CA HIS A 118 -11.48 -11.31 -18.09
C HIS A 118 -11.73 -9.82 -18.33
N LEU A 119 -10.68 -9.03 -18.13
CA LEU A 119 -10.71 -7.59 -18.28
C LEU A 119 -10.05 -7.19 -19.59
N GLU A 120 -10.62 -6.16 -20.21
CA GLU A 120 -10.10 -5.54 -21.43
C GLU A 120 -9.92 -4.03 -21.22
N ALA A 121 -9.29 -3.36 -22.19
CA ALA A 121 -9.20 -1.91 -22.20
C ALA A 121 -10.56 -1.24 -21.91
N GLY A 122 -10.55 -0.35 -20.92
CA GLY A 122 -11.72 0.33 -20.39
C GLY A 122 -12.41 -0.35 -19.21
N ASP A 123 -11.91 -1.50 -18.74
CA ASP A 123 -12.40 -2.13 -17.51
C ASP A 123 -11.58 -1.66 -16.30
N MET A 124 -12.28 -1.24 -15.24
CA MET A 124 -11.71 -0.98 -13.93
C MET A 124 -12.21 -2.03 -12.93
N ILE A 125 -11.29 -2.60 -12.16
CA ILE A 125 -11.58 -3.52 -11.05
C ILE A 125 -10.92 -3.05 -9.77
N ILE A 126 -11.61 -3.28 -8.65
CA ILE A 126 -11.06 -3.10 -7.30
C ILE A 126 -11.27 -4.41 -6.55
N LEU A 127 -10.16 -5.03 -6.17
CA LEU A 127 -10.17 -6.20 -5.29
C LEU A 127 -10.04 -5.72 -3.85
N PRO A 128 -10.95 -6.12 -2.94
CA PRO A 128 -10.90 -5.68 -1.55
C PRO A 128 -9.69 -6.28 -0.82
N ALA A 129 -9.16 -5.57 0.16
CA ALA A 129 -8.13 -6.09 1.06
C ALA A 129 -8.56 -7.45 1.64
N GLY A 130 -7.62 -8.40 1.72
CA GLY A 130 -7.87 -9.74 2.26
C GLY A 130 -8.58 -10.74 1.33
N ILE A 131 -8.95 -10.39 0.10
CA ILE A 131 -9.44 -11.38 -0.87
C ILE A 131 -8.28 -12.20 -1.44
N TYR A 132 -8.43 -13.53 -1.48
CA TYR A 132 -7.49 -14.37 -2.23
C TYR A 132 -7.70 -14.18 -3.73
N HIS A 133 -6.63 -13.83 -4.42
CA HIS A 133 -6.65 -13.58 -5.85
C HIS A 133 -5.30 -13.92 -6.49
N ARG A 134 -5.28 -13.86 -7.82
CA ARG A 134 -4.08 -13.97 -8.65
C ARG A 134 -4.31 -13.26 -9.99
N PHE A 135 -3.21 -12.94 -10.66
CA PHE A 135 -3.22 -12.26 -11.95
C PHE A 135 -2.46 -13.07 -13.00
N SER A 136 -2.97 -13.06 -14.24
CA SER A 136 -2.24 -13.50 -15.43
C SER A 136 -2.60 -12.62 -16.60
N LEU A 137 -1.66 -12.43 -17.53
CA LEU A 137 -2.01 -12.03 -18.88
C LEU A 137 -2.84 -13.13 -19.56
N ASP A 138 -3.57 -12.78 -20.61
CA ASP A 138 -4.17 -13.76 -21.52
C ASP A 138 -3.20 -14.08 -22.69
N GLU A 139 -3.70 -14.78 -23.70
CA GLU A 139 -2.93 -15.19 -24.88
C GLU A 139 -2.32 -14.02 -25.68
N GLN A 140 -2.79 -12.78 -25.48
CA GLN A 140 -2.22 -11.59 -26.12
C GLN A 140 -0.93 -11.12 -25.44
N GLU A 141 -0.65 -11.58 -24.22
CA GLU A 141 0.55 -11.26 -23.45
C GLU A 141 0.82 -9.75 -23.32
N HIS A 142 -0.23 -8.94 -23.32
CA HIS A 142 -0.11 -7.49 -23.26
C HIS A 142 -1.24 -6.88 -22.45
N ALA A 143 -0.87 -6.14 -21.41
CA ALA A 143 -1.77 -5.23 -20.70
C ALA A 143 -1.01 -3.97 -20.30
N ARG A 144 -1.61 -2.79 -20.55
CA ARG A 144 -1.17 -1.53 -19.95
C ARG A 144 -2.22 -1.10 -18.95
N THR A 145 -1.81 -0.89 -17.70
CA THR A 145 -2.73 -0.74 -16.58
C THR A 145 -2.36 0.49 -15.75
N LEU A 146 -3.34 1.35 -15.50
CA LEU A 146 -3.28 2.36 -14.47
C LEU A 146 -3.56 1.68 -13.12
N ARG A 147 -2.67 1.89 -12.16
CA ARG A 147 -2.81 1.42 -10.79
C ARG A 147 -3.06 2.62 -9.90
N LEU A 148 -3.95 2.48 -8.92
CA LEU A 148 -4.26 3.51 -7.93
C LEU A 148 -4.00 2.99 -6.53
N PHE A 149 -3.66 3.89 -5.61
CA PHE A 149 -3.27 3.55 -4.24
C PHE A 149 -3.86 4.51 -3.22
N LYS A 150 -4.15 3.98 -2.04
CA LYS A 150 -4.26 4.78 -0.83
C LYS A 150 -2.83 5.01 -0.33
N ILE A 151 -2.40 6.26 -0.24
CA ILE A 151 -1.24 6.64 0.58
C ILE A 151 -1.80 7.20 1.89
N TRP A 152 -1.38 6.60 3.00
CA TRP A 152 -1.61 7.14 4.31
C TRP A 152 -0.54 8.20 4.57
N LEU A 153 -0.95 9.45 4.77
CA LEU A 153 -0.09 10.49 5.33
C LEU A 153 0.15 10.15 6.82
N SER A 154 1.03 9.19 7.10
CA SER A 154 1.65 9.07 8.41
C SER A 154 2.80 10.06 8.45
N ALA A 155 2.81 10.97 9.44
CA ALA A 155 3.83 12.01 9.60
C ALA A 155 5.26 11.48 9.81
N TYR A 156 5.44 10.15 9.87
CA TYR A 156 6.69 9.48 10.21
C TYR A 156 7.17 8.39 9.26
N CYS A 157 6.37 7.99 8.27
CA CYS A 157 6.80 7.10 7.20
C CYS A 157 6.28 7.64 5.89
N GLN A 158 7.16 7.91 4.94
CA GLN A 158 6.78 7.94 3.53
C GLN A 158 6.38 6.51 3.16
N ASP A 159 5.14 6.12 3.46
CA ASP A 159 4.62 4.83 3.09
C ASP A 159 4.38 4.86 1.57
N GLU A 160 5.41 4.44 0.82
CA GLU A 160 5.24 3.97 -0.56
C GLU A 160 4.16 2.89 -0.58
N PRO A 161 3.41 2.74 -1.70
CA PRO A 161 2.43 1.68 -1.82
C PRO A 161 3.04 0.31 -1.43
N GLN A 162 2.45 -0.33 -0.41
CA GLN A 162 2.91 -1.62 0.10
C GLN A 162 2.47 -2.72 -0.87
N TRP A 163 3.34 -3.06 -1.82
CA TRP A 163 3.13 -4.13 -2.81
C TRP A 163 3.32 -5.54 -2.25
N ILE A 164 3.05 -5.74 -0.96
CA ILE A 164 3.39 -7.00 -0.30
C ILE A 164 2.30 -8.01 -0.61
N ALA A 165 2.64 -8.96 -1.48
CA ALA A 165 1.83 -10.14 -1.74
C ALA A 165 2.07 -11.15 -0.61
N HIS A 166 1.04 -11.41 0.19
CA HIS A 166 1.08 -12.49 1.17
C HIS A 166 0.47 -13.75 0.55
N TYR A 167 1.32 -14.73 0.23
CA TYR A 167 0.87 -15.96 -0.40
C TYR A 167 -0.02 -16.79 0.53
N ARG A 168 -1.00 -17.49 -0.06
CA ARG A 168 -1.95 -18.32 0.69
C ARG A 168 -1.26 -19.38 1.55
N GLY A 169 -1.67 -19.45 2.81
CA GLY A 169 -1.15 -20.37 3.82
C GLY A 169 -1.73 -20.09 5.22
N PRO A 170 -1.32 -20.86 6.25
CA PRO A 170 -1.89 -20.74 7.60
C PRO A 170 -1.72 -19.36 8.24
N GLU A 171 -0.67 -18.62 7.89
CA GLU A 171 -0.42 -17.27 8.38
C GLU A 171 -1.41 -16.26 7.76
N THR A 172 -1.66 -16.38 6.46
CA THR A 172 -2.59 -15.48 5.74
C THR A 172 -4.05 -15.75 6.07
N ASP A 173 -4.40 -16.99 6.43
CA ASP A 173 -5.74 -17.31 6.94
C ASP A 173 -6.06 -16.62 8.28
N ASN A 174 -5.02 -16.31 9.07
CA ASN A 174 -5.12 -15.58 10.34
C ASN A 174 -4.81 -14.08 10.20
N ASN A 175 -4.55 -13.59 8.98
CA ASN A 175 -4.25 -12.19 8.74
C ASN A 175 -5.47 -11.32 9.14
N PRO A 176 -5.28 -10.21 9.89
CA PRO A 176 -6.38 -9.34 10.32
C PRO A 176 -7.27 -8.84 9.17
N HIS A 177 -6.67 -8.45 8.04
CA HIS A 177 -7.38 -7.97 6.86
C HIS A 177 -8.20 -9.09 6.20
N ARG A 178 -7.67 -10.32 6.18
CA ARG A 178 -8.43 -11.50 5.72
C ARG A 178 -9.63 -11.78 6.62
N LEU A 179 -9.46 -11.72 7.93
CA LEU A 179 -10.54 -11.95 8.89
C LEU A 179 -11.62 -10.86 8.81
N GLU A 180 -11.22 -9.60 8.58
CA GLU A 180 -12.16 -8.50 8.35
C GLU A 180 -12.93 -8.66 7.04
N TYR A 181 -12.24 -9.02 5.96
CA TYR A 181 -12.86 -9.37 4.68
C TYR A 181 -13.93 -10.44 4.85
N LEU A 182 -13.60 -11.56 5.50
CA LEU A 182 -14.53 -12.66 5.73
C LEU A 182 -15.76 -12.24 6.54
N LYS A 183 -15.58 -11.40 7.57
CA LYS A 183 -16.70 -10.84 8.35
C LYS A 183 -17.61 -9.98 7.47
N ALA A 184 -17.04 -9.16 6.59
CA ALA A 184 -17.81 -8.29 5.71
C ALA A 184 -18.64 -9.08 4.69
N VAL A 185 -18.08 -10.13 4.08
CA VAL A 185 -18.76 -10.89 3.00
C VAL A 185 -19.66 -12.03 3.50
N SER A 186 -19.43 -12.57 4.71
CA SER A 186 -20.25 -13.67 5.25
C SER A 186 -21.60 -13.24 5.83
N GLY A 187 -21.94 -11.94 5.79
CA GLY A 187 -23.23 -11.44 6.28
C GLY A 187 -23.48 -11.67 7.77
N MET A 188 -22.47 -12.10 8.55
CA MET A 188 -22.55 -12.01 9.99
C MET A 188 -22.66 -10.52 10.30
N PRO A 189 -23.74 -10.07 11.01
CA PRO A 189 -23.82 -8.68 11.40
C PRO A 189 -22.52 -8.40 12.13
N GLY A 190 -21.68 -7.57 11.52
CA GLY A 190 -20.54 -6.98 12.21
C GLY A 190 -21.16 -6.43 13.47
N ASN A 191 -20.83 -7.04 14.60
CA ASN A 191 -21.39 -6.64 15.87
C ASN A 191 -21.21 -5.12 15.86
N SER A 192 -22.29 -4.35 15.98
CA SER A 192 -22.22 -2.89 15.94
C SER A 192 -21.46 -2.32 17.15
N GLN A 193 -20.83 -3.21 17.92
CA GLN A 193 -19.84 -2.96 18.97
C GLN A 193 -18.38 -3.32 18.57
N THR A 194 -18.14 -4.01 17.45
CA THR A 194 -16.78 -4.25 16.89
C THR A 194 -16.46 -3.36 15.68
N ALA A 195 -17.46 -2.75 15.03
CA ALA A 195 -17.21 -1.60 14.15
C ALA A 195 -16.58 -0.41 14.92
N VAL A 196 -16.78 -0.36 16.24
CA VAL A 196 -16.12 0.60 17.15
C VAL A 196 -14.74 0.12 17.62
N VAL A 197 -14.25 -1.06 17.18
CA VAL A 197 -12.90 -1.54 17.55
C VAL A 197 -11.94 -1.52 16.35
N ALA A 198 -12.41 -1.70 15.12
CA ALA A 198 -11.57 -1.52 13.92
C ALA A 198 -11.43 -0.03 13.52
N GLU A 199 -12.46 0.79 13.73
CA GLU A 199 -12.35 2.26 13.58
C GLU A 199 -11.52 2.91 14.71
N ASN A 200 -11.17 2.13 15.75
CA ASN A 200 -10.28 2.51 16.85
C ASN A 200 -8.94 1.75 16.85
N ALA A 201 -8.66 0.95 15.81
CA ALA A 201 -7.31 0.52 15.46
C ALA A 201 -6.65 1.45 14.42
N HIS A 202 -7.33 2.56 14.06
CA HIS A 202 -6.60 3.80 13.87
C HIS A 202 -5.74 3.99 15.11
N CYS A 203 -4.43 3.86 14.92
CA CYS A 203 -3.38 4.41 15.77
C CYS A 203 -4.01 5.34 16.83
N GLN A 204 -4.21 4.85 18.06
CA GLN A 204 -4.74 5.64 19.19
C GLN A 204 -3.75 6.73 19.64
N TRP A 205 -2.99 7.24 18.69
CA TRP A 205 -2.05 8.33 18.76
C TRP A 205 -2.65 9.65 18.27
N GLY A 206 -3.94 9.65 17.90
CA GLY A 206 -4.65 10.86 17.46
C GLY A 206 -5.78 11.33 18.40
N ARG A 207 -6.10 10.61 19.49
CA ARG A 207 -7.19 10.97 20.42
C ARG A 207 -6.77 10.91 21.89
N ARG A 208 -5.71 11.63 22.23
CA ARG A 208 -5.54 12.21 23.58
C ARG A 208 -5.15 13.66 23.41
N ASP A 209 -5.70 14.51 24.26
CA ASP A 209 -5.45 15.95 24.37
C ASP A 209 -4.01 16.27 24.81
N THR A 210 -3.03 15.73 24.10
CA THR A 210 -1.61 16.04 24.20
C THR A 210 -1.18 16.54 22.83
N PRO A 211 -0.53 17.70 22.70
CA PRO A 211 -0.06 18.19 21.41
C PRO A 211 0.72 17.08 20.72
N SER A 212 0.21 16.59 19.58
CA SER A 212 0.79 15.46 18.89
C SER A 212 2.24 15.78 18.58
N LEU A 213 3.11 14.81 18.82
CA LEU A 213 4.56 14.90 18.56
C LEU A 213 4.81 15.39 17.11
N ASP A 214 3.92 15.04 16.19
CA ASP A 214 3.90 15.51 14.79
C ASP A 214 3.79 17.03 14.66
N GLY A 215 2.97 17.68 15.50
CA GLY A 215 2.86 19.13 15.56
C GLY A 215 4.13 19.79 16.11
N PHE A 216 4.76 19.17 17.11
CA PHE A 216 6.02 19.65 17.68
C PHE A 216 7.20 19.49 16.71
N LEU A 217 7.31 18.36 16.02
CA LEU A 217 8.33 18.15 15.00
C LEU A 217 8.11 19.02 13.76
N GLY A 218 6.86 19.19 13.33
CA GLY A 218 6.51 20.15 12.27
C GLY A 218 6.95 21.56 12.63
N MET A 219 6.61 22.05 13.83
CA MET A 219 7.01 23.37 14.30
C MET A 219 8.53 23.51 14.46
N THR A 220 9.22 22.48 14.93
CA THR A 220 10.68 22.52 15.11
C THR A 220 11.38 22.55 13.75
N ASN A 221 11.00 21.66 12.83
CA ASN A 221 11.64 21.56 11.53
C ASN A 221 11.38 22.83 10.69
N TRP A 222 10.13 23.28 10.59
CA TRP A 222 9.79 24.50 9.85
C TRP A 222 10.30 25.77 10.53
N GLY A 223 10.33 25.80 11.87
CA GLY A 223 10.91 26.90 12.62
C GLY A 223 12.42 27.03 12.42
N CYS A 224 13.14 25.91 12.49
CA CYS A 224 14.58 25.87 12.22
C CYS A 224 14.90 26.27 10.78
N ASP A 225 14.14 25.77 9.81
CA ASP A 225 14.34 26.09 8.40
C ASP A 225 14.09 27.59 8.11
N LEU A 226 13.06 28.18 8.72
CA LEU A 226 12.80 29.62 8.63
C LEU A 226 13.93 30.46 9.25
N VAL A 227 14.46 30.05 10.40
CA VAL A 227 15.58 30.74 11.06
C VAL A 227 16.85 30.65 10.21
N ILE A 228 17.18 29.45 9.70
CA ILE A 228 18.33 29.26 8.82
C ILE A 228 18.14 30.10 7.56
N GLY A 229 17.01 30.00 6.88
CA GLY A 229 16.71 30.79 5.68
C GLY A 229 16.83 32.30 5.89
N ALA A 230 16.39 32.80 7.04
CA ALA A 230 16.48 34.23 7.38
C ALA A 230 17.89 34.70 7.76
N THR A 231 18.76 33.83 8.26
CA THR A 231 20.06 34.21 8.84
C THR A 231 21.27 33.73 8.05
N TYR A 232 21.09 32.75 7.14
CA TYR A 232 22.18 32.11 6.39
C TYR A 232 22.97 33.08 5.52
N LEU A 233 22.30 33.92 4.73
CA LEU A 233 22.98 34.90 3.87
C LEU A 233 23.78 35.92 4.67
N SER A 234 23.25 36.38 5.81
CA SER A 234 23.94 37.32 6.71
C SER A 234 25.11 36.70 7.45
N PHE A 235 25.06 35.39 7.74
CA PHE A 235 26.16 34.66 8.37
C PHE A 235 27.29 34.34 7.38
N MET A 236 26.96 33.98 6.14
CA MET A 236 27.96 33.75 5.09
C MET A 236 28.81 34.99 4.82
N ASP A 237 28.21 36.17 4.86
CA ASP A 237 28.90 37.46 4.62
C ASP A 237 29.83 37.86 5.79
N ARG A 238 29.55 37.40 7.01
CA ARG A 238 30.28 37.80 8.22
C ARG A 238 31.40 36.86 8.66
N ILE A 239 31.25 35.55 8.47
CA ILE A 239 32.09 34.53 9.15
C ILE A 239 32.65 33.47 8.19
N THR A 240 32.49 33.67 6.87
CA THR A 240 32.78 32.73 5.78
C THR A 240 31.83 31.53 5.72
N PRO A 241 31.68 30.86 4.55
CA PRO A 241 30.81 29.69 4.41
C PRO A 241 31.13 28.58 5.42
N ALA A 242 32.42 28.24 5.61
CA ALA A 242 32.84 27.21 6.56
C ALA A 242 32.47 27.58 8.01
N GLY A 243 32.57 28.85 8.39
CA GLY A 243 32.16 29.33 9.70
C GLY A 243 30.64 29.29 9.92
N ALA A 244 29.85 29.60 8.88
CA ALA A 244 28.40 29.47 8.93
C ALA A 244 27.96 28.00 9.10
N PHE A 245 28.55 27.08 8.33
CA PHE A 245 28.27 25.64 8.46
C PHE A 245 28.62 25.12 9.87
N GLY A 246 29.81 25.45 10.38
CA GLY A 246 30.22 25.02 11.72
C GLY A 246 29.33 25.58 12.84
N PHE A 247 28.79 26.79 12.67
CA PHE A 247 27.85 27.38 13.63
C PHE A 247 26.51 26.61 13.67
N TYR A 248 25.90 26.35 12.51
CA TYR A 248 24.64 25.60 12.46
C TYR A 248 24.82 24.14 12.88
N GLU A 249 25.94 23.51 12.51
CA GLU A 249 26.30 22.17 12.98
C GLU A 249 26.39 22.12 14.52
N GLY A 250 27.05 23.10 15.13
CA GLY A 250 27.13 23.22 16.58
C GLY A 250 25.77 23.40 17.26
N LEU A 251 24.87 24.19 16.68
CA LEU A 251 23.50 24.35 17.18
C LEU A 251 22.69 23.05 17.06
N CYS A 252 22.79 22.34 15.94
CA CYS A 252 22.16 21.04 15.76
C CYS A 252 22.67 20.02 16.78
N TYR A 253 23.99 19.98 17.00
CA TYR A 253 24.60 19.09 17.98
C TYR A 253 24.13 19.40 19.41
N ALA A 254 24.11 20.68 19.79
CA ALA A 254 23.60 21.11 21.09
C ALA A 254 22.10 20.77 21.26
N PHE A 255 21.30 20.94 20.21
CA PHE A 255 19.87 20.59 20.23
C PHE A 255 19.67 19.09 20.45
N VAL A 256 20.40 18.23 19.72
CA VAL A 256 20.32 16.77 19.91
C VAL A 256 20.71 16.39 21.34
N LEU A 257 21.78 16.96 21.90
CA LEU A 257 22.21 16.65 23.28
C LEU A 257 21.21 17.13 24.34
N CYS A 258 20.58 18.29 24.15
CA CYS A 258 19.65 18.86 25.12
C CYS A 258 18.24 18.25 25.03
N CYS A 259 17.76 17.98 23.82
CA CYS A 259 16.38 17.54 23.59
C CYS A 259 16.26 16.03 23.43
N PHE A 260 17.34 15.34 23.07
CA PHE A 260 17.37 13.89 22.88
C PHE A 260 18.60 13.27 23.56
N PRO A 261 18.79 13.46 24.88
CA PRO A 261 19.94 12.90 25.60
C PRO A 261 20.03 11.37 25.49
N GLU A 262 18.93 10.69 25.19
CA GLU A 262 18.85 9.24 24.97
C GLU A 262 19.56 8.78 23.69
N THR A 263 19.86 9.69 22.77
CA THR A 263 20.59 9.42 21.52
C THR A 263 22.10 9.61 21.65
N ALA A 264 22.55 10.15 22.79
CA ALA A 264 23.96 10.44 23.01
C ALA A 264 24.79 9.16 23.04
N GLY A 265 25.77 9.06 22.13
CA GLY A 265 26.72 7.95 22.07
C GLY A 265 26.20 6.69 21.35
N LEU A 266 25.04 6.77 20.69
CA LEU A 266 24.49 5.70 19.86
C LEU A 266 24.86 5.89 18.38
N ARG A 267 25.04 4.79 17.66
CA ARG A 267 25.15 4.80 16.19
C ARG A 267 23.78 5.00 15.55
N LEU A 268 23.75 5.43 14.29
CA LEU A 268 22.52 5.72 13.53
C LEU A 268 21.52 4.55 13.56
N GLU A 269 22.02 3.33 13.46
CA GLU A 269 21.21 2.11 13.46
C GLU A 269 20.58 1.84 14.84
N GLU A 270 21.32 2.14 15.91
CA GLU A 270 20.87 1.99 17.30
C GLU A 270 19.83 3.07 17.69
N VAL A 271 19.96 4.27 17.12
CA VAL A 271 18.98 5.35 17.27
C VAL A 271 17.65 4.96 16.63
N GLN A 272 17.67 4.39 15.42
CA GLN A 272 16.47 3.93 14.73
C GLN A 272 15.74 2.84 15.53
N LEU A 273 16.47 1.88 16.10
CA LEU A 273 15.92 0.85 16.98
C LEU A 273 15.29 1.44 18.24
N ASN A 274 15.94 2.41 18.88
CA ASN A 274 15.44 3.04 20.11
C ASN A 274 14.10 3.77 19.93
N PHE A 275 13.77 4.22 18.73
CA PHE A 275 12.52 4.95 18.45
C PHE A 275 11.46 4.13 17.69
N ARG A 276 11.76 2.87 17.35
CA ARG A 276 10.84 2.00 16.58
C ARG A 276 9.49 1.78 17.28
N ASN A 277 9.46 1.81 18.61
CA ASN A 277 8.27 1.55 19.43
C ASN A 277 7.71 2.81 20.12
N GLY A 278 8.07 4.00 19.64
CA GLY A 278 7.62 5.29 20.17
C GLY A 278 8.51 5.86 21.27
N PHE A 279 8.36 7.17 21.51
CA PHE A 279 9.20 7.93 22.45
C PHE A 279 9.02 7.45 23.89
N GLY A 280 10.08 6.90 24.50
CA GLY A 280 10.10 6.52 25.91
C GLY A 280 9.74 5.06 26.23
N ASN A 281 9.44 4.20 25.24
CA ASN A 281 9.24 2.78 25.48
C ASN A 281 10.58 2.03 25.52
N ARG A 282 11.10 1.81 26.73
CA ARG A 282 12.34 1.08 26.97
C ARG A 282 12.02 -0.41 27.15
N ASP A 283 12.35 -1.27 26.19
CA ASP A 283 12.56 -2.69 26.49
C ASP A 283 14.06 -2.94 26.78
N PRO A 284 14.45 -3.22 28.04
CA PRO A 284 15.83 -3.54 28.40
C PRO A 284 16.40 -4.77 27.65
N ARG A 285 15.55 -5.65 27.11
CA ARG A 285 15.95 -6.90 26.44
C ARG A 285 16.51 -6.64 25.04
N GLU A 286 16.02 -5.63 24.33
CA GLU A 286 16.49 -5.29 22.97
C GLU A 286 17.91 -4.71 22.99
N ARG A 287 18.27 -3.97 24.04
CA ARG A 287 19.65 -3.47 24.25
C ARG A 287 20.66 -4.58 24.52
N ALA A 288 20.23 -5.66 25.18
CA ALA A 288 21.07 -6.83 25.40
C ALA A 288 21.30 -7.63 24.11
N ALA A 289 20.28 -7.68 23.23
CA ALA A 289 20.39 -8.34 21.93
C ALA A 289 21.35 -7.62 20.98
N ALA A 290 21.32 -6.29 20.93
CA ALA A 290 22.23 -5.50 20.09
C ALA A 290 23.71 -5.63 20.51
N ARG A 291 23.99 -5.80 21.80
CA ARG A 291 25.35 -6.03 22.34
C ARG A 291 25.85 -7.47 22.23
N ALA A 292 24.98 -8.41 21.85
CA ALA A 292 25.33 -9.82 21.71
C ALA A 292 25.87 -10.18 20.30
N PHE A 293 25.94 -9.20 19.39
CA PHE A 293 26.49 -9.35 18.04
C PHE A 293 27.92 -8.77 17.87
N GLU A 294 28.60 -8.46 18.97
CA GLU A 294 30.07 -8.27 19.03
C GLU A 294 30.78 -9.58 19.43
#